data_AF-A0A7Y5RSQ3-F1
#
_entry.id   AF-A0A7Y5RSQ3-F1
#
_cell.length_a   1.000
_cell.length_b   1.000
_cell.length_c   1.000
_cell.angle_alpha   90.00
_cell.angle_beta   90.00
_cell.angle_gamma   90.00
#
_symmetry.space_group_name_H-M   'P 1'
#
loop_
_entity.id
_entity.type
_entity.pdbx_description
1 polymer ?
#
loop_
_entity_poly.entity_id
_entity_poly.type
_entity_poly.pdbx_seq_one_letter_code
_entity_poly.pdbx_strand_id
1 'polypeptide(L)'
;MQEKSSSLKRGEQISKRTHKEAIAVSLDQAEEFSGINKHTLRKLIKKGYIKAFRTGLGKQGKLLICTAEIKNFIALREAEEGGR
;
A
#
# COMPACT_ATOMS: atom_id res chain seq x y z
N MET A 1 21.46 -49.16 25.53
CA MET A 1 21.77 -49.11 24.09
C MET A 1 20.57 -48.55 23.35
N GLN A 2 20.85 -47.75 22.32
CA GLN A 2 19.95 -47.11 21.34
C GLN A 2 19.27 -45.81 21.74
N GLU A 3 20.03 -44.75 21.42
CA GLU A 3 19.64 -43.46 20.88
C GLU A 3 18.33 -43.46 20.09
N LYS A 4 17.59 -42.33 20.18
CA LYS A 4 17.26 -41.52 19.01
C LYS A 4 16.81 -40.11 19.42
N SER A 5 17.71 -39.18 19.15
CA SER A 5 17.55 -37.74 19.08
C SER A 5 16.40 -37.33 18.14
N SER A 6 15.65 -36.30 18.50
CA SER A 6 15.04 -35.30 17.60
C SER A 6 14.17 -34.38 18.47
N SER A 7 14.67 -33.28 19.02
CA SER A 7 15.14 -32.10 18.31
C SER A 7 14.15 -31.66 17.22
N LEU A 8 12.95 -31.22 17.63
CA LEU A 8 12.19 -30.25 16.84
C LEU A 8 12.22 -28.92 17.57
N LYS A 9 13.17 -28.09 17.13
CA LYS A 9 13.17 -26.64 17.28
C LYS A 9 11.73 -26.16 17.08
N ARG A 10 11.16 -25.48 18.10
CA ARG A 10 10.06 -24.54 17.90
C ARG A 10 10.63 -23.35 17.12
N GLY A 11 10.95 -23.62 15.85
CA GLY A 11 11.31 -22.62 14.88
C GLY A 11 10.10 -21.74 14.70
N GLU A 12 10.22 -20.54 15.25
CA GLU A 12 9.83 -19.32 14.58
C GLU A 12 8.51 -19.45 13.82
N GLN A 13 7.42 -19.20 14.54
CA GLN A 13 6.17 -18.80 13.93
C GLN A 13 6.42 -17.44 13.27
N ILE A 14 7.13 -17.47 12.13
CA ILE A 14 7.19 -16.36 11.19
C ILE A 14 5.76 -16.24 10.72
N SER A 15 5.04 -15.38 11.42
CA SER A 15 3.78 -14.82 10.98
C SER A 15 4.05 -14.38 9.55
N LYS A 16 3.61 -15.20 8.60
CA LYS A 16 3.40 -14.81 7.22
C LYS A 16 2.26 -13.80 7.27
N ARG A 17 2.53 -12.61 7.84
CA ARG A 17 2.03 -11.37 7.29
C ARG A 17 2.58 -11.39 5.89
N THR A 18 1.79 -11.96 5.00
CA THR A 18 1.82 -11.67 3.59
C THR A 18 1.85 -10.15 3.55
N HIS A 19 3.05 -9.58 3.47
CA HIS A 19 3.23 -8.27 2.89
C HIS A 19 2.72 -8.50 1.47
N LYS A 20 1.40 -8.43 1.27
CA LYS A 20 0.86 -7.92 0.03
C LYS A 20 1.66 -6.66 -0.13
N GLU A 21 2.66 -6.70 -1.00
CA GLU A 21 3.45 -5.56 -1.39
C GLU A 21 2.44 -4.57 -1.91
N ALA A 22 1.91 -3.77 -0.99
CA ALA A 22 1.22 -2.56 -1.27
C ALA A 22 2.32 -1.69 -1.84
N ILE A 23 2.56 -1.84 -3.15
CA ILE A 23 3.52 -1.06 -3.91
C ILE A 23 3.10 0.38 -3.64
N ALA A 24 3.85 1.04 -2.76
CA ALA A 24 3.53 2.36 -2.28
C ALA A 24 4.44 3.32 -3.02
N VAL A 25 3.83 4.22 -3.77
CA VAL A 25 4.52 5.11 -4.69
C VAL A 25 4.58 6.52 -4.11
N SER A 26 5.57 7.29 -4.56
CA SER A 26 5.62 8.71 -4.22
C SER A 26 4.45 9.46 -4.88
N LEU A 27 4.21 10.70 -4.42
CA LEU A 27 3.23 11.60 -5.04
C LEU A 27 3.51 11.83 -6.54
N ASP A 28 4.77 11.96 -6.93
CA ASP A 28 5.18 12.15 -8.32
C ASP A 28 4.87 10.92 -9.18
N GLN A 29 5.24 9.74 -8.71
CA GLN A 29 4.96 8.48 -9.41
C GLN A 29 3.45 8.19 -9.48
N ALA A 30 2.70 8.56 -8.43
CA ALA A 30 1.25 8.43 -8.44
C ALA A 30 0.61 9.31 -9.52
N GLU A 31 1.08 10.55 -9.70
CA GLU A 31 0.59 11.45 -10.74
C GLU A 31 0.90 10.91 -12.14
N GLU A 32 2.13 10.45 -12.37
CA GLU A 32 2.53 9.85 -13.65
C GLU A 32 1.71 8.59 -13.99
N PHE A 33 1.50 7.71 -13.02
CA PHE A 33 0.75 6.47 -13.21
C PHE A 33 -0.76 6.68 -13.37
N SER A 34 -1.36 7.61 -12.61
CA SER A 34 -2.82 7.81 -12.58
C SER A 34 -3.34 8.89 -13.52
N GLY A 35 -2.46 9.78 -13.99
CA GLY A 35 -2.86 11.02 -14.65
C GLY A 35 -3.53 12.04 -13.71
N ILE A 36 -3.67 11.75 -12.42
CA ILE A 36 -4.29 12.64 -11.43
C ILE A 36 -3.22 13.57 -10.84
N ASN A 37 -3.45 14.88 -10.94
CA ASN A 37 -2.51 15.87 -10.43
C ASN A 37 -2.17 15.65 -8.94
N LYS A 38 -0.90 15.83 -8.55
CA LYS A 38 -0.41 15.80 -7.16
C LYS A 38 -1.31 16.57 -6.18
N HIS A 39 -1.81 17.75 -6.57
CA HIS A 39 -2.69 18.55 -5.73
C HIS A 39 -4.03 17.85 -5.45
N THR A 40 -4.60 17.21 -6.48
CA THR A 40 -5.84 16.43 -6.38
C THR A 40 -5.61 15.16 -5.56
N LEU A 41 -4.51 14.45 -5.77
CA LEU A 41 -4.14 13.28 -4.96
C LEU A 41 -4.06 13.63 -3.47
N ARG A 42 -3.43 14.76 -3.10
CA ARG A 42 -3.41 15.22 -1.70
C ARG A 42 -4.81 15.51 -1.15
N LYS A 43 -5.70 16.11 -1.95
CA LYS A 43 -7.09 16.33 -1.56
C LYS A 43 -7.81 15.00 -1.32
N LEU A 44 -7.63 14.01 -2.18
CA LEU A 44 -8.24 12.68 -2.04
C LEU A 44 -7.75 11.97 -0.77
N ILE A 45 -6.46 12.02 -0.50
CA ILE A 45 -5.86 11.50 0.74
C ILE A 45 -6.43 12.21 1.96
N LYS A 46 -6.50 13.55 1.94
CA LYS A 46 -7.05 14.35 3.05
C LYS A 46 -8.53 14.05 3.30
N LYS A 47 -9.29 13.74 2.25
CA LYS A 47 -10.70 13.33 2.35
C LYS A 47 -10.87 11.85 2.73
N GLY A 48 -9.80 11.05 2.76
CA GLY A 48 -9.84 9.64 3.13
C GLY A 48 -10.22 8.68 1.99
N TYR A 49 -10.33 9.15 0.75
CA TYR A 49 -10.64 8.29 -0.40
C TYR A 49 -9.48 7.37 -0.81
N ILE A 50 -8.25 7.79 -0.52
CA ILE A 50 -7.03 7.05 -0.86
C ILE A 50 -6.18 6.93 0.40
N LYS A 51 -5.82 5.71 0.79
CA LYS A 51 -4.87 5.51 1.88
C LYS A 51 -3.45 5.88 1.46
N ALA A 52 -2.80 6.67 2.31
CA ALA A 52 -1.40 7.00 2.20
C ALA A 52 -0.76 6.91 3.59
N PHE A 53 0.54 6.63 3.61
CA PHE A 53 1.33 6.58 4.83
C PHE A 53 2.58 7.42 4.69
N ARG A 54 3.06 7.95 5.81
CA ARG A 54 4.33 8.68 5.84
C ARG A 54 5.45 7.74 6.25
N THR A 55 6.49 7.67 5.44
CA THR A 55 7.73 7.00 5.78
C THR A 55 8.74 8.02 6.28
N GLY A 56 9.08 7.93 7.57
CA GLY A 56 10.06 8.79 8.23
C GLY A 56 9.51 9.47 9.48
N LEU A 57 10.42 9.90 10.35
CA LEU A 57 10.10 10.58 11.60
C LEU A 57 9.96 12.09 11.36
N GLY A 58 8.82 12.67 11.76
CA GLY A 58 8.61 14.12 11.76
C GLY A 58 8.45 14.75 10.37
N LYS A 59 8.95 15.99 10.21
CA LYS A 59 8.77 16.83 9.01
C LYS A 59 9.48 16.31 7.76
N GLN A 60 10.41 15.36 7.90
CA GLN A 60 11.13 14.73 6.78
C GLN A 60 10.40 13.49 6.22
N GLY A 61 9.24 13.12 6.79
CA GLY A 61 8.48 11.96 6.35
C GLY A 61 7.99 12.11 4.91
N LYS A 62 8.48 11.23 4.02
CA LYS A 62 7.98 11.12 2.64
C LYS A 62 6.58 10.53 2.65
N LEU A 63 5.66 11.14 1.90
CA LEU A 63 4.32 10.61 1.74
C LEU A 63 4.33 9.54 0.64
N LEU A 64 3.99 8.31 1.02
CA LEU A 64 3.80 7.20 0.09
C LEU A 64 2.31 6.88 -0.01
N ILE A 65 1.85 6.68 -1.24
CA ILE A 65 0.45 6.43 -1.56
C ILE A 65 0.31 4.98 -2.00
N CYS A 66 -0.72 4.31 -1.51
CA CYS A 66 -0.99 2.93 -1.90
C CYS A 66 -1.49 2.86 -3.36
N THR A 67 -0.74 2.22 -4.25
CA THR A 67 -1.13 2.12 -5.69
C THR A 67 -2.47 1.40 -5.88
N ALA A 68 -2.75 0.37 -5.09
CA ALA A 68 -4.00 -0.37 -5.16
C ALA A 68 -5.21 0.54 -4.88
N GLU A 69 -5.09 1.47 -3.94
CA GLU A 69 -6.15 2.41 -3.59
C GLU A 69 -6.38 3.43 -4.70
N ILE A 70 -5.30 3.91 -5.35
CA ILE A 70 -5.40 4.77 -6.52
C ILE A 70 -6.13 4.05 -7.67
N LYS A 71 -5.71 2.81 -7.99
CA LYS A 71 -6.36 1.99 -9.03
C LYS A 71 -7.83 1.75 -8.73
N ASN A 72 -8.16 1.43 -7.48
CA ASN A 72 -9.53 1.21 -7.05
C ASN A 72 -10.37 2.50 -7.20
N PHE A 73 -9.81 3.66 -6.84
CA PHE A 73 -10.48 4.95 -7.02
C PHE A 73 -10.77 5.25 -8.49
N ILE A 74 -9.82 5.01 -9.39
CA ILE A 74 -10.01 5.21 -10.84
C ILE A 74 -11.08 4.27 -11.38
N ALA A 75 -10.99 2.97 -11.05
CA ALA A 75 -11.96 1.97 -11.50
C ALA A 75 -13.40 2.28 -11.02
N LEU A 76 -13.55 2.77 -9.78
CA LEU A 76 -14.85 3.19 -9.26
C LEU A 76 -15.40 4.41 -10.01
N ARG A 77 -14.54 5.37 -10.39
CA ARG A 77 -14.94 6.53 -11.19
C ARG A 77 -15.38 6.16 -12.61
N GLU A 78 -14.64 5.27 -13.26
CA GLU A 78 -15.02 4.76 -14.58
C GLU A 78 -16.36 4.01 -14.54
N ALA A 79 -16.63 3.28 -13.46
CA ALA A 79 -17.91 2.60 -13.27
C ALA A 79 -19.08 3.57 -13.05
N GLU A 80 -18.86 4.72 -12.39
CA GLU A 80 -19.88 5.77 -12.23
C GLU A 80 -20.14 6.55 -13.54
N GLU A 81 -19.14 6.68 -14.39
CA GLU A 81 -19.25 7.43 -15.66
C GLU A 81 -19.73 6.55 -16.85
N GLY A 82 -19.59 5.22 -16.75
CA GLY A 82 -20.01 4.25 -17.78
C GLY A 82 -21.47 3.82 -17.74
N GLY A 83 -22.29 4.37 -16.83
CA GLY A 83 -23.73 4.10 -16.75
C GLY A 83 -24.55 5.07 -17.59
N ARG A 84 -24.52 4.93 -18.92
CA ARG A 84 -25.49 5.57 -19.83
C ARG A 84 -25.91 4.62 -20.93
#